data_AF-A0A2P5HTJ9-F1
#
_entry.id   AF-A0A2P5HTJ9-F1
#
_cell.length_a   1.000
_cell.length_b   1.000
_cell.length_c   1.000
_cell.angle_alpha   90.00
_cell.angle_beta   90.00
_cell.angle_gamma   90.00
#
_symmetry.space_group_name_H-M   'P 1'
#
loop_
_entity.id
_entity.type
_entity.pdbx_description
1 polymer ?
#
loop_
_entity_poly.entity_id
_entity_poly.type
_entity_poly.pdbx_seq_one_letter_code
_entity_poly.pdbx_strand_id
1 'polypeptide(L)'
;MRPHRQRQRLDRLAAALPADRLTQLPQRHLPGAGQVHVPQPAVLLLLLLQRYGQSKLANLLYARELARREPWLRVAAVHPGVVRGTELQQRATAFPWLVRLLIAGIRWWLTISLEEGVKNMVWAVECKDDELESGRYYEPVGVKGRESEVALREDLAGDLWEWTERELDARAVV
;
A
#
# COMPACT_ATOMS: atom_id res chain seq x y z
N MET A 1 -5.88 0.68 29.32
CA MET A 1 -4.58 0.16 29.82
C MET A 1 -3.96 -0.96 28.96
N ARG A 2 -4.39 -1.22 27.72
CA ARG A 2 -3.90 -2.32 26.85
C ARG A 2 -2.78 -2.03 25.82
N PRO A 3 -2.43 -0.78 25.42
CA PRO A 3 -1.54 -0.56 24.26
C PRO A 3 -0.06 -0.88 24.53
N HIS A 4 0.41 -0.82 25.78
CA HIS A 4 1.82 -1.00 26.11
C HIS A 4 2.30 -2.45 25.99
N ARG A 5 1.47 -3.43 26.40
CA ARG A 5 1.82 -4.86 26.32
C ARG A 5 1.79 -5.39 24.89
N GLN A 6 0.89 -4.87 24.07
CA GLN A 6 0.80 -5.24 22.64
C GLN A 6 2.01 -4.72 21.86
N ARG A 7 2.44 -3.48 22.10
CA ARG A 7 3.66 -2.92 21.50
C ARG A 7 4.91 -3.77 21.80
N GLN A 8 5.13 -4.13 23.06
CA GLN A 8 6.27 -4.97 23.46
C GLN A 8 6.29 -6.35 22.80
N ARG A 9 5.13 -6.94 22.51
CA ARG A 9 5.03 -8.23 21.81
C ARG A 9 5.37 -8.09 20.32
N LEU A 10 4.91 -7.03 19.67
CA LEU A 10 5.19 -6.75 18.26
C LEU A 10 6.66 -6.41 18.02
N ASP A 11 7.31 -5.73 18.96
CA ASP A 11 8.75 -5.42 18.90
C ASP A 11 9.60 -6.71 18.82
N ARG A 12 9.21 -7.76 19.55
CA ARG A 12 9.92 -9.06 19.54
C ARG A 12 9.74 -9.83 18.22
N LEU A 13 8.60 -9.65 17.55
CA LEU A 13 8.30 -10.34 16.28
C LEU A 13 8.93 -9.63 15.08
N ALA A 14 8.95 -8.30 15.07
CA ALA A 14 9.62 -7.53 14.02
C ALA A 14 11.14 -7.78 13.98
N ALA A 15 11.76 -8.02 15.15
CA ALA A 15 13.17 -8.37 15.26
C ALA A 15 13.55 -9.75 14.67
N ALA A 16 12.57 -10.59 14.31
CA ALA A 16 12.80 -11.96 13.87
C ALA A 16 12.76 -12.16 12.34
N LEU A 17 12.54 -11.11 11.54
CA LEU A 17 12.39 -11.22 10.08
C LEU A 17 13.70 -10.87 9.33
N PRO A 18 14.29 -11.81 8.56
CA PRO A 18 15.50 -11.55 7.78
C PRO A 18 15.20 -10.67 6.55
N ALA A 19 15.95 -9.57 6.41
CA ALA A 19 15.72 -8.48 5.45
C ALA A 19 16.35 -8.70 4.05
N ASP A 20 16.84 -9.90 3.75
CA ASP A 20 17.88 -10.13 2.74
C ASP A 20 17.38 -10.61 1.36
N ARG A 21 16.07 -10.72 1.09
CA ARG A 21 15.58 -11.38 -0.15
C ARG A 21 14.70 -10.60 -1.13
N LEU A 22 14.42 -9.31 -0.98
CA LEU A 22 13.43 -8.62 -1.84
C LEU A 22 13.98 -7.70 -2.94
N THR A 23 15.29 -7.69 -3.22
CA THR A 23 15.92 -6.66 -4.07
C THR A 23 16.55 -7.13 -5.40
N GLN A 24 16.26 -8.33 -5.91
CA GLN A 24 16.89 -8.81 -7.15
C GLN A 24 15.89 -9.18 -8.27
N LEU A 25 15.27 -8.17 -8.89
CA LEU A 25 14.67 -8.33 -10.23
C LEU A 25 15.28 -7.33 -11.22
N PRO A 26 15.78 -7.78 -12.39
CA PRO A 26 16.42 -6.91 -13.37
C PRO A 26 15.37 -6.09 -14.14
N GLN A 27 15.63 -4.78 -14.29
CA GLN A 27 14.80 -3.92 -15.12
C GLN A 27 15.16 -4.08 -16.61
N ARG A 28 14.22 -4.58 -17.41
CA ARG A 28 14.35 -4.68 -18.87
C ARG A 28 14.08 -3.32 -19.51
N HIS A 29 15.02 -2.85 -20.32
CA HIS A 29 14.89 -1.62 -21.11
C HIS A 29 13.98 -1.89 -22.33
N LEU A 30 12.96 -1.06 -22.56
CA LEU A 30 12.11 -1.10 -23.76
C LEU A 30 12.58 -0.02 -24.74
N PRO A 31 13.04 -0.39 -25.96
CA PRO A 31 13.43 0.59 -26.97
C PRO A 31 12.19 1.06 -27.75
N GLY A 32 12.07 2.38 -27.94
CA GLY A 32 11.07 2.99 -28.83
C GLY A 32 10.16 4.00 -28.14
N ALA A 33 10.69 5.17 -27.78
CA ALA A 33 9.87 6.34 -27.45
C ALA A 33 10.21 7.44 -28.45
N GLY A 34 9.33 7.62 -29.45
CA GLY A 34 9.26 8.87 -30.20
C GLY A 34 9.04 10.05 -29.25
N GLN A 35 9.24 11.28 -29.72
CA GLN A 35 9.14 12.50 -28.91
C GLN A 35 7.73 12.65 -28.30
N VAL A 36 7.52 12.05 -27.14
CA VAL A 36 6.35 12.27 -26.30
C VAL A 36 6.53 13.62 -25.66
N HIS A 37 5.59 14.54 -25.89
CA HIS A 37 5.52 15.80 -25.16
C HIS A 37 5.46 15.48 -23.67
N VAL A 38 6.58 15.69 -22.96
CA VAL A 38 6.68 15.41 -21.54
C VAL A 38 5.90 16.51 -20.81
N PRO A 39 4.83 16.18 -20.06
CA PRO A 39 4.09 17.18 -19.31
C PRO A 39 5.00 17.89 -18.31
N GLN A 40 4.67 19.13 -17.97
CA GLN A 40 5.42 19.91 -16.97
C GLN A 40 5.64 19.07 -15.69
N PRO A 41 6.80 19.19 -15.01
CA PRO A 41 7.17 18.30 -13.89
C PRO A 41 6.13 18.20 -12.77
N ALA A 42 5.41 19.29 -12.50
CA ALA A 42 4.33 19.33 -11.51
C ALA A 42 3.09 18.53 -11.97
N VAL A 43 2.72 18.63 -13.25
CA VAL A 43 1.63 17.86 -13.84
C VAL A 43 1.97 16.37 -13.85
N LEU A 44 3.23 16.03 -14.19
CA LEU A 44 3.72 14.65 -14.12
C LEU A 44 3.64 14.09 -12.70
N LEU A 45 4.04 14.86 -11.68
CA LEU A 45 3.93 14.45 -10.27
C LEU A 45 2.47 14.17 -9.87
N LEU A 46 1.55 15.08 -10.22
CA LEU A 46 0.14 14.94 -9.89
C LEU A 46 -0.46 13.69 -10.54
N LEU A 47 -0.15 13.44 -11.81
CA LEU A 47 -0.62 12.25 -12.53
C LEU A 47 -0.07 10.95 -11.93
N LEU A 48 1.20 10.92 -11.52
CA LEU A 48 1.80 9.76 -10.87
C LEU A 48 1.16 9.47 -9.51
N LEU A 49 0.94 10.51 -8.70
CA LEU A 49 0.27 10.39 -7.41
C LEU A 49 -1.20 9.95 -7.57
N GLN A 50 -1.89 10.45 -8.58
CA GLN A 50 -3.27 10.05 -8.88
C GLN A 50 -3.35 8.57 -9.27
N ARG A 51 -2.51 8.10 -10.19
CA ARG A 51 -2.47 6.68 -10.58
C ARG A 51 -2.08 5.78 -9.41
N TYR A 52 -1.11 6.20 -8.61
CA TYR A 52 -0.75 5.49 -7.38
C TYR A 52 -1.94 5.43 -6.41
N GLY A 53 -2.63 6.55 -6.19
CA GLY A 53 -3.83 6.61 -5.37
C GLY A 53 -4.94 5.68 -5.86
N GLN A 54 -5.18 5.63 -7.17
CA GLN A 54 -6.12 4.69 -7.79
C GLN A 54 -5.72 3.23 -7.53
N SER A 55 -4.44 2.89 -7.64
CA SER A 55 -3.97 1.53 -7.33
C SER A 55 -4.19 1.15 -5.86
N LYS A 56 -4.07 2.12 -4.93
CA LYS A 56 -4.35 1.87 -3.50
C LYS A 56 -5.84 1.78 -3.21
N LEU A 57 -6.65 2.63 -3.83
CA LEU A 57 -8.11 2.51 -3.77
C LEU A 57 -8.58 1.13 -4.27
N ALA A 58 -8.01 0.65 -5.38
CA ALA A 58 -8.31 -0.68 -5.91
C ALA A 58 -8.02 -1.79 -4.89
N ASN A 59 -6.91 -1.70 -4.16
CA ASN A 59 -6.62 -2.68 -3.09
C ASN A 59 -7.68 -2.68 -1.96
N LEU A 60 -8.20 -1.51 -1.58
CA LEU A 60 -9.24 -1.41 -0.54
C LEU A 60 -10.55 -2.05 -1.03
N LEU A 61 -10.97 -1.71 -2.25
CA LEU A 61 -12.15 -2.27 -2.89
C LEU A 61 -12.03 -3.78 -3.07
N TYR A 62 -10.87 -4.26 -3.53
CA TYR A 62 -10.59 -5.68 -3.67
C TYR A 62 -10.64 -6.43 -2.33
N ALA A 63 -10.03 -5.89 -1.28
CA ALA A 63 -10.07 -6.50 0.05
C ALA A 63 -11.52 -6.62 0.59
N ARG A 64 -12.34 -5.59 0.33
CA ARG A 64 -13.76 -5.58 0.71
C ARG A 64 -14.56 -6.64 -0.04
N GLU A 65 -14.38 -6.72 -1.35
CA GLU A 65 -15.09 -7.67 -2.19
C GLU A 65 -14.64 -9.11 -1.92
N LEU A 66 -13.35 -9.33 -1.68
CA LEU A 66 -12.82 -10.64 -1.28
C LEU A 66 -13.43 -11.10 0.04
N ALA A 67 -13.54 -10.22 1.05
CA ALA A 67 -14.18 -10.54 2.32
C ALA A 67 -15.66 -10.91 2.17
N ARG A 68 -16.37 -10.30 1.22
CA ARG A 68 -17.78 -10.58 0.92
C ARG A 68 -17.95 -11.92 0.21
N ARG A 69 -17.07 -12.23 -0.74
CA ARG A 69 -17.11 -13.46 -1.55
C ARG A 69 -16.63 -14.69 -0.81
N GLU A 70 -15.64 -14.53 0.06
CA GLU A 70 -15.02 -15.62 0.81
C GLU A 70 -15.14 -15.39 2.33
N PRO A 71 -16.33 -15.56 2.94
CA PRO A 71 -16.55 -15.26 4.37
C PRO A 71 -15.72 -16.11 5.33
N TRP A 72 -15.15 -17.22 4.85
CA TRP A 72 -14.25 -18.08 5.61
C TRP A 72 -12.82 -17.49 5.70
N LEU A 73 -12.49 -16.51 4.85
CA LEU A 73 -11.25 -15.75 4.92
C LEU A 73 -11.42 -14.50 5.77
N ARG A 74 -10.40 -14.23 6.59
CA ARG A 74 -10.25 -12.96 7.29
C ARG A 74 -9.37 -12.04 6.46
N VAL A 75 -9.94 -10.95 5.98
CA VAL A 75 -9.28 -10.04 5.05
C VAL A 75 -9.16 -8.66 5.67
N ALA A 76 -7.98 -8.04 5.59
CA ALA A 76 -7.80 -6.65 6.01
C ALA A 76 -6.84 -5.93 5.06
N ALA A 77 -7.16 -4.68 4.74
CA ALA A 77 -6.26 -3.78 4.06
C ALA A 77 -5.45 -3.01 5.10
N VAL A 78 -4.13 -3.19 5.15
CA VAL A 78 -3.27 -2.54 6.15
C VAL A 78 -2.37 -1.48 5.51
N HIS A 79 -2.37 -0.28 6.09
CA HIS A 79 -1.37 0.73 5.77
C HIS A 79 -0.17 0.56 6.70
N PRO A 80 1.06 0.48 6.18
CA PRO A 80 2.25 0.36 7.02
C PRO A 80 2.65 1.69 7.66
N GLY A 81 1.92 2.78 7.46
CA GLY A 81 2.40 4.13 7.76
C GLY A 81 3.34 4.63 6.68
N VAL A 82 3.84 5.86 6.83
CA VAL A 82 4.82 6.40 5.87
C VAL A 82 6.21 5.90 6.29
N VAL A 83 6.66 4.77 5.78
CA VAL A 83 7.94 4.18 6.21
C VAL A 83 9.14 4.91 5.58
N ARG A 84 10.16 5.26 6.37
CA ARG A 84 11.44 5.84 5.89
C ARG A 84 12.20 4.84 5.01
N GLY A 85 12.81 5.33 3.92
CA GLY A 85 13.85 4.60 3.19
C GLY A 85 13.38 3.51 2.23
N THR A 86 12.07 3.41 1.95
CA THR A 86 11.55 2.41 0.99
C THR A 86 11.97 2.74 -0.45
N GLU A 87 12.21 1.72 -1.27
CA GLU A 87 12.57 1.88 -2.70
C GLU A 87 11.51 2.67 -3.49
N LEU A 88 10.24 2.58 -3.09
CA LEU A 88 9.13 3.36 -3.64
C LEU A 88 9.41 4.87 -3.59
N GLN A 89 10.10 5.29 -2.54
CA GLN A 89 10.46 6.66 -2.30
C GLN A 89 11.78 7.08 -2.97
N GLN A 90 12.66 6.13 -3.28
CA GLN A 90 13.96 6.38 -3.90
C GLN A 90 13.85 6.55 -5.42
N ARG A 91 12.86 5.92 -6.06
CA ARG A 91 12.58 6.07 -7.51
C ARG A 91 11.91 7.38 -7.89
N ALA A 92 11.59 8.24 -6.92
CA ALA A 92 11.16 9.62 -7.13
C ALA A 92 12.33 10.57 -7.49
N THR A 93 13.31 10.09 -8.27
CA THR A 93 14.52 10.82 -8.66
C THR A 93 14.32 11.78 -9.84
N ALA A 94 13.18 11.71 -10.53
CA ALA A 94 12.84 12.55 -11.67
C ALA A 94 12.53 14.02 -11.31
N PHE A 95 12.56 14.40 -10.03
CA PHE A 95 12.20 15.74 -9.58
C PHE A 95 13.40 16.71 -9.51
N PRO A 96 13.21 18.01 -9.80
CA PRO A 96 14.20 19.04 -9.52
C PRO A 96 14.66 19.00 -8.06
N TRP A 97 15.94 19.31 -7.82
CA TRP A 97 16.59 19.17 -6.51
C TRP A 97 15.86 19.90 -5.37
N LEU A 98 15.25 21.05 -5.65
CA LEU A 98 14.50 21.84 -4.66
C LEU A 98 13.20 21.15 -4.22
N VAL A 99 12.49 20.54 -5.16
CA VAL A 99 11.28 19.74 -4.88
C VAL A 99 11.65 18.49 -4.09
N ARG A 100 12.80 17.88 -4.39
CA ARG A 100 13.34 16.76 -3.62
C ARG A 100 13.66 17.15 -2.18
N LEU A 101 14.21 18.35 -1.95
CA LEU A 101 14.51 18.88 -0.62
C LEU A 101 13.24 19.11 0.21
N LEU A 102 12.21 19.71 -0.39
CA LEU A 102 10.92 19.97 0.26
C LEU A 102 10.21 18.64 0.63
N ILE A 103 10.18 17.69 -0.31
CA ILE A 103 9.62 16.35 -0.10
C ILE A 103 10.41 15.61 0.99
N ALA A 104 11.74 15.72 1.02
CA ALA A 104 12.58 15.11 2.05
C ALA A 104 12.30 15.69 3.45
N GLY A 105 12.12 17.01 3.57
CA GLY A 105 11.79 17.67 4.84
C GLY A 105 10.42 17.26 5.39
N ILE A 106 9.39 17.26 4.54
CA ILE A 106 8.03 16.80 4.91
C ILE A 106 8.05 15.31 5.29
N ARG A 107 8.81 14.50 4.54
CA ARG A 107 8.96 13.08 4.83
C ARG A 107 9.61 12.86 6.17
N TRP A 108 10.66 13.60 6.53
CA TRP A 108 11.29 13.45 7.85
C TRP A 108 10.27 13.58 9.00
N TRP A 109 9.30 14.49 8.90
CA TRP A 109 8.30 14.67 9.96
C TRP A 109 7.21 13.59 9.98
N LEU A 110 6.80 13.08 8.81
CA LEU A 110 5.66 12.16 8.68
C LEU A 110 6.03 10.68 8.71
N THR A 111 7.33 10.36 8.72
CA THR A 111 7.79 8.99 8.48
C THR A 111 8.20 8.24 9.74
N ILE A 112 7.87 6.96 9.75
CA ILE A 112 8.19 6.00 10.81
C ILE A 112 9.32 5.06 10.40
N SER A 113 9.91 4.35 11.35
CA SER A 113 10.96 3.35 11.04
C SER A 113 10.38 2.14 10.30
N LEU A 114 11.24 1.34 9.65
CA LEU A 114 10.83 0.08 9.03
C LEU A 114 10.22 -0.88 10.07
N GLU A 115 10.85 -0.98 11.23
CA GLU A 115 10.39 -1.78 12.36
C GLU A 115 8.99 -1.35 12.81
N GLU A 116 8.73 -0.04 12.88
CA GLU A 116 7.41 0.49 13.21
C GLU A 116 6.37 0.19 12.12
N GLY A 117 6.76 0.26 10.85
CA GLY A 117 5.85 -0.01 9.73
C GLY A 117 5.41 -1.47 9.62
N VAL A 118 6.28 -2.41 10.01
CA VAL A 118 5.96 -3.84 10.04
C VAL A 118 4.93 -4.17 11.12
N LYS A 119 4.87 -3.41 12.22
CA LYS A 119 3.97 -3.70 13.36
C LYS A 119 2.51 -3.80 12.96
N ASN A 120 2.05 -3.02 11.99
CA ASN A 120 0.65 -3.06 11.57
C ASN A 120 0.32 -4.35 10.79
N MET A 121 1.26 -4.87 10.01
CA MET A 121 1.10 -6.16 9.32
C MET A 121 1.11 -7.30 10.34
N VAL A 122 2.05 -7.28 11.28
CA VAL A 122 2.13 -8.29 12.35
C VAL A 122 0.86 -8.25 13.20
N TRP A 123 0.34 -7.05 13.51
CA TRP A 123 -0.94 -6.91 14.21
C TRP A 123 -2.08 -7.58 13.43
N ALA A 124 -2.22 -7.35 12.12
CA ALA A 124 -3.32 -7.93 11.35
C ALA A 124 -3.28 -9.46 11.24
N VAL A 125 -2.10 -10.07 11.39
CA VAL A 125 -1.93 -11.52 11.44
C VAL A 125 -2.23 -12.09 12.85
N GLU A 126 -1.85 -11.36 13.89
CA GLU A 126 -1.90 -11.82 15.29
C GLU A 126 -3.12 -11.34 16.08
N CYS A 127 -3.91 -10.41 15.54
CA CYS A 127 -5.04 -9.82 16.24
C CYS A 127 -6.13 -10.87 16.51
N LYS A 128 -6.87 -10.64 17.59
CA LYS A 128 -8.01 -11.49 17.91
C LYS A 128 -9.16 -11.25 16.94
N ASP A 129 -10.05 -12.22 16.86
CA ASP A 129 -11.22 -12.19 15.98
C ASP A 129 -12.14 -10.99 16.23
N ASP A 130 -12.22 -10.50 17.47
CA ASP A 130 -13.00 -9.33 17.86
C ASP A 130 -12.31 -7.98 17.58
N GLU A 131 -11.03 -7.99 17.22
CA GLU A 131 -10.22 -6.79 16.97
C GLU A 131 -10.21 -6.38 15.48
N LEU A 132 -10.60 -7.29 14.57
CA LEU A 132 -10.54 -7.10 13.12
C LEU A 132 -11.88 -7.40 12.46
N GLU A 133 -12.45 -6.39 11.81
CA GLU A 133 -13.62 -6.51 10.95
C GLU A 133 -13.17 -6.81 9.52
N SER A 134 -13.57 -7.96 8.99
CA SER A 134 -13.14 -8.43 7.67
C SER A 134 -13.55 -7.44 6.56
N GLY A 135 -12.67 -7.22 5.59
CA GLY A 135 -12.87 -6.32 4.46
C GLY A 135 -12.62 -4.84 4.78
N ARG A 136 -12.02 -4.51 5.93
CA ARG A 136 -11.77 -3.12 6.36
C ARG A 136 -10.31 -2.69 6.28
N TYR A 137 -10.14 -1.38 6.22
CA TYR A 137 -8.85 -0.70 6.24
C TYR A 137 -8.37 -0.34 7.66
N TYR A 138 -7.07 -0.55 7.92
CA TYR A 138 -6.43 -0.29 9.21
C TYR A 138 -5.11 0.49 9.09
N GLU A 139 -4.93 1.46 9.98
CA GLU A 139 -3.74 2.28 10.13
C GLU A 139 -2.86 1.80 11.31
N PRO A 140 -1.55 2.12 11.30
CA PRO A 140 -0.63 1.72 12.37
C PRO A 140 -1.08 2.25 13.75
N VAL A 141 -1.22 1.43 14.79
CA VAL A 141 -1.27 -0.05 14.81
C VAL A 141 -2.66 -0.46 15.26
N GLY A 142 -3.39 -1.18 14.41
CA GLY A 142 -4.72 -1.72 14.70
C GLY A 142 -5.83 -0.68 14.83
N VAL A 143 -5.61 0.53 14.30
CA VAL A 143 -6.62 1.59 14.32
C VAL A 143 -7.45 1.46 13.05
N LYS A 144 -8.76 1.28 13.17
CA LYS A 144 -9.65 1.29 11.99
C LYS A 144 -9.49 2.62 11.27
N GLY A 145 -8.98 2.56 10.05
CA GLY A 145 -8.60 3.73 9.28
C GLY A 145 -9.82 4.45 8.71
N ARG A 146 -9.60 5.68 8.25
CA ARG A 146 -10.64 6.45 7.56
C ARG A 146 -10.74 6.03 6.10
N GLU A 147 -11.81 5.33 5.76
CA GLU A 147 -12.16 4.95 4.40
C GLU A 147 -12.92 6.11 3.73
N SER A 148 -12.56 6.44 2.49
CA SER A 148 -13.35 7.40 1.71
C SER A 148 -14.68 6.77 1.27
N GLU A 149 -15.69 7.60 0.96
CA GLU A 149 -16.98 7.09 0.47
C GLU A 149 -16.82 6.19 -0.75
N VAL A 150 -15.90 6.54 -1.65
CA VAL A 150 -15.59 5.73 -2.84
C VAL A 150 -14.99 4.37 -2.46
N ALA A 151 -14.19 4.28 -1.41
CA ALA A 151 -13.62 3.01 -0.94
C ALA A 151 -14.67 2.10 -0.25
N LEU A 152 -15.81 2.67 0.14
CA LEU A 152 -16.91 1.96 0.79
C LEU A 152 -17.99 1.48 -0.19
N ARG A 153 -17.90 1.89 -1.47
CA ARG A 153 -18.87 1.57 -2.51
C ARG A 153 -18.79 0.11 -2.95
N GLU A 154 -19.84 -0.65 -2.65
CA GLU A 154 -19.95 -2.08 -3.00
C GLU A 154 -20.11 -2.29 -4.50
N ASP A 155 -20.83 -1.40 -5.19
CA ASP A 155 -20.99 -1.44 -6.65
C ASP A 155 -19.64 -1.31 -7.36
N LEU A 156 -18.83 -0.33 -6.94
CA LEU A 156 -17.49 -0.13 -7.50
C LEU A 156 -16.54 -1.29 -7.17
N ALA A 157 -16.70 -1.92 -6.00
CA ALA A 157 -15.90 -3.08 -5.61
C ALA A 157 -16.22 -4.30 -6.49
N GLY A 158 -17.51 -4.52 -6.79
CA GLY A 158 -17.97 -5.53 -7.74
C GLY A 158 -17.46 -5.28 -9.16
N ASP A 159 -17.62 -4.05 -9.67
CA ASP A 159 -17.14 -3.65 -11.01
C ASP A 159 -15.63 -3.88 -11.16
N LEU A 160 -14.85 -3.49 -10.13
CA LEU A 160 -13.40 -3.69 -10.12
C LEU A 160 -13.05 -5.18 -10.16
N TRP A 161 -13.76 -6.01 -9.40
CA TRP A 161 -13.54 -7.46 -9.38
C TRP A 161 -13.80 -8.08 -10.75
N GLU A 162 -14.95 -7.81 -11.35
CA GLU A 162 -15.31 -8.33 -12.68
C GLU A 162 -14.32 -7.89 -13.75
N TRP A 163 -13.90 -6.63 -13.71
CA TRP A 163 -12.86 -6.13 -14.60
C TRP A 163 -11.53 -6.85 -14.39
N THR A 164 -11.14 -7.09 -13.13
CA THR A 164 -9.88 -7.76 -12.79
C THR A 164 -9.86 -9.21 -13.29
N GLU A 165 -10.92 -9.98 -13.04
CA GLU A 165 -11.06 -11.36 -13.53
C GLU A 165 -10.95 -11.40 -15.06
N ARG A 166 -11.67 -10.52 -15.77
CA ARG A 166 -11.62 -10.44 -17.23
C ARG A 166 -10.21 -10.15 -17.76
N GLU A 167 -9.48 -9.23 -17.14
CA GLU A 167 -8.11 -8.91 -17.54
C GLU A 167 -7.11 -10.03 -17.25
N LEU A 168 -7.33 -10.80 -16.18
CA LEU A 168 -6.51 -11.96 -15.85
C LEU A 168 -6.78 -13.10 -16.84
N ASP A 169 -8.04 -13.39 -17.15
CA ASP A 169 -8.43 -14.41 -18.14
C ASP A 169 -7.87 -14.10 -19.53
N ALA A 170 -7.96 -12.84 -19.95
CA ALA A 170 -7.43 -12.41 -21.25
C ALA A 170 -5.89 -12.55 -21.37
N ARG A 171 -5.17 -12.63 -20.24
CA ARG A 171 -3.70 -12.74 -20.18
C ARG A 171 -3.22 -14.12 -19.77
N ALA A 172 -4.11 -15.00 -19.33
CA ALA A 172 -3.84 -16.40 -19.11
C ALA A 172 -3.62 -17.09 -20.46
N VAL A 173 -2.40 -16.96 -20.99
CA VAL A 173 -1.91 -17.78 -22.09
C VAL A 173 -1.62 -19.17 -21.51
N VAL A 174 -2.45 -20.15 -21.89
CA VAL A 174 -2.15 -21.58 -21.72
C VAL A 174 -1.04 -22.00 -22.68
#